data_AF-A0A7Z9IPG5-F1
#
_entry.id   AF-A0A7Z9IPG5-F1
#
_cell.length_a   1.000
_cell.length_b   1.000
_cell.length_c   1.000
_cell.angle_alpha   90.00
_cell.angle_beta   90.00
_cell.angle_gamma   90.00
#
_symmetry.space_group_name_H-M   'P 1'
#
loop_
_entity.id
_entity.type
_entity.pdbx_description
1 polymer ?
#
loop_
_entity_poly.entity_id
_entity_poly.type
_entity_poly.pdbx_seq_one_letter_code
_entity_poly.pdbx_strand_id
1 'polypeptide(L)' 'MNRLTAILGSPFSGSSSEKIVHLVIENLPTSDWTTHIVDLSKISSDALLLRKEDETLNSSIDYVVDSTVIIAATPT' A
#
# COMPACT_ATOMS: atom_id res chain seq x y z
N MET A 1 -9.17 16.44 3.29
CA MET A 1 -9.19 15.42 2.23
C MET A 1 -8.67 14.14 2.85
N ASN A 2 -9.45 13.07 2.82
CA ASN A 2 -9.08 11.82 3.49
C ASN A 2 -8.10 11.04 2.62
N ARG A 3 -7.16 10.33 3.24
CA ARG A 3 -6.14 9.55 2.53
C ARG A 3 -6.25 8.09 2.91
N LEU A 4 -6.35 7.22 1.93
CA LEU A 4 -6.30 5.78 2.12
C LEU A 4 -5.01 5.24 1.51
N THR A 5 -4.22 4.51 2.30
CA THR A 5 -3.08 3.74 1.79
C THR A 5 -3.34 2.26 2.00
N ALA A 6 -3.27 1.48 0.91
CA ALA A 6 -3.31 0.02 0.98
C ALA A 6 -1.90 -0.55 0.82
N ILE A 7 -1.55 -1.51 1.66
CA ILE A 7 -0.26 -2.20 1.67
C ILE A 7 -0.51 -3.64 1.20
N LEU A 8 0.06 -4.00 0.05
CA LEU A 8 -0.04 -5.34 -0.53
C LEU A 8 1.16 -6.19 -0.08
N GLY A 9 0.88 -7.28 0.64
CA GLY A 9 1.90 -8.22 1.12
C GLY A 9 2.12 -9.44 0.23
N SER A 10 1.24 -9.69 -0.74
CA SER A 10 1.40 -10.80 -1.69
C SER A 10 2.42 -10.45 -2.78
N PRO A 11 3.41 -11.31 -3.08
CA PRO A 11 4.31 -11.11 -4.22
C PRO A 11 3.66 -11.45 -5.58
N PHE A 12 2.46 -12.04 -5.57
CA PHE A 12 1.76 -12.47 -6.78
C PHE A 12 0.76 -11.42 -7.25
N SER A 13 0.93 -10.97 -8.50
CA SER A 13 -0.04 -10.12 -9.19
C SER A 13 -1.39 -10.82 -9.34
N GLY A 14 -2.48 -10.08 -9.13
CA GLY A 14 -3.85 -10.61 -9.17
C GLY A 14 -4.22 -11.47 -7.97
N SER A 15 -3.48 -11.36 -6.86
CA SER A 15 -3.80 -12.05 -5.62
C SER A 15 -5.19 -11.65 -5.10
N SER A 16 -5.82 -12.53 -4.30
CA SER A 16 -7.13 -12.24 -3.70
C SER A 16 -7.09 -10.99 -2.82
N SER A 17 -6.01 -10.78 -2.08
CA SER A 17 -5.77 -9.58 -1.27
C SER A 17 -5.72 -8.30 -2.11
N GLU A 18 -5.01 -8.34 -3.25
CA GLU A 18 -4.95 -7.22 -4.19
C GLU A 18 -6.32 -6.91 -4.81
N LYS A 19 -7.05 -7.93 -5.25
CA LYS A 19 -8.41 -7.77 -5.80
C LYS A 19 -9.36 -7.12 -4.80
N ILE A 20 -9.31 -7.54 -3.53
CA ILE A 20 -10.13 -6.96 -2.46
C ILE A 20 -9.78 -5.48 -2.26
N VAL A 21 -8.49 -5.13 -2.23
CA VAL A 21 -8.05 -3.72 -2.13
C VAL A 21 -8.59 -2.87 -3.26
N HIS A 22 -8.49 -3.35 -4.50
CA HIS A 22 -9.04 -2.63 -5.66
C HIS A 22 -10.55 -2.43 -5.55
N LEU A 23 -11.31 -3.46 -5.16
CA LEU A 23 -12.74 -3.34 -4.94
C LEU A 23 -13.07 -2.29 -3.88
N VAL A 24 -12.31 -2.22 -2.78
CA VAL A 24 -12.51 -1.19 -1.75
C VAL A 24 -12.25 0.19 -2.32
N ILE A 25 -11.12 0.40 -3.02
CA ILE A 25 -10.74 1.69 -3.60
C ILE A 25 -11.76 2.16 -4.65
N GLU A 26 -12.23 1.28 -5.53
CA GLU A 26 -13.21 1.57 -6.57
C GLU A 26 -14.56 2.04 -6.02
N ASN A 27 -14.90 1.63 -4.79
CA ASN A 27 -16.16 2.00 -4.13
C ASN A 27 -16.04 3.22 -3.21
N LEU A 28 -14.87 3.86 -3.11
CA LEU A 28 -14.70 5.10 -2.35
C LEU A 28 -15.25 6.31 -3.11
N PRO A 29 -15.88 7.27 -2.41
CA PRO A 29 -16.31 8.52 -3.04
C PRO A 29 -15.09 9.34 -3.47
N THR A 30 -14.89 9.47 -4.78
CA THR A 30 -13.69 10.08 -5.38
C THR A 30 -13.52 11.58 -5.09
N SER A 31 -14.58 12.28 -4.65
CA SER A 31 -14.51 13.69 -4.28
C SER A 31 -13.74 13.95 -2.98
N ASP A 32 -13.66 12.96 -2.08
CA ASP A 32 -13.22 13.17 -0.71
C ASP A 32 -11.95 12.39 -0.35
N TRP A 33 -11.57 11.44 -1.20
CA TRP A 33 -10.51 10.48 -0.94
C TRP A 33 -9.38 10.55 -1.97
N THR A 34 -8.16 10.59 -1.47
CA THR A 34 -6.95 10.26 -2.23
C THR A 34 -6.51 8.86 -1.83
N THR A 35 -6.22 8.01 -2.81
CA THR A 35 -5.80 6.63 -2.57
C THR A 35 -4.36 6.39 -3.03
N HIS A 36 -3.64 5.55 -2.30
CA HIS A 36 -2.28 5.11 -2.62
C HIS A 36 -2.13 3.61 -2.37
N ILE A 37 -1.31 2.93 -3.17
CA ILE A 37 -1.01 1.50 -3.02
C ILE A 37 0.49 1.33 -2.87
N VAL A 38 0.90 0.78 -1.73
CA VAL A 38 2.26 0.31 -1.45
C VAL A 38 2.31 -1.19 -1.76
N ASP A 39 3.04 -1.55 -2.81
CA ASP A 39 3.25 -2.95 -3.20
C ASP A 39 4.63 -3.41 -2.70
N LEU A 40 4.64 -4.20 -1.63
CA LEU A 40 5.87 -4.66 -0.99
C LEU A 40 6.71 -5.56 -1.90
N SER A 41 6.09 -6.19 -2.92
CA SER A 41 6.81 -7.03 -3.89
C SER A 41 7.78 -6.23 -4.78
N LYS A 42 7.56 -4.92 -4.88
CA LYS A 42 8.39 -3.99 -5.66
C LYS A 42 9.53 -3.38 -4.84
N ILE A 43 9.58 -3.64 -3.54
CA ILE A 43 10.61 -3.14 -2.64
C ILE A 43 11.58 -4.28 -2.33
N SER A 44 12.88 -4.02 -2.42
CA SER A 44 13.89 -5.04 -2.12
C SER A 44 13.83 -5.48 -0.65
N SER A 45 14.13 -6.76 -0.39
CA SER A 45 14.15 -7.29 0.97
C SER A 45 15.17 -6.57 1.87
N ASP A 46 16.33 -6.16 1.33
CA ASP A 46 17.33 -5.41 2.09
C ASP A 46 16.81 -4.03 2.51
N ALA A 47 16.06 -3.35 1.65
CA ALA A 47 15.38 -2.11 2.00
C ALA A 47 14.33 -2.35 3.10
N LEU A 48 13.44 -3.34 2.92
CA LEU A 48 12.39 -3.68 3.89
C LEU A 48 12.96 -4.04 5.28
N LEU A 49 14.17 -4.62 5.32
CA LEU A 49 14.88 -4.96 6.55
C LEU A 49 15.77 -3.83 7.08
N LEU A 50 15.66 -2.62 6.51
CA LEU A 50 16.44 -1.42 6.87
C LEU A 50 17.95 -1.61 6.77
N ARG A 51 18.40 -2.52 5.90
CA ARG A 51 19.82 -2.79 5.64
C ARG A 51 20.42 -1.87 4.58
N LYS A 52 19.58 -1.13 3.87
CA LYS A 52 19.95 -0.20 2.80
C LYS A 52 18.94 0.95 2.76
N GLU A 53 19.42 2.16 2.51
CA GLU A 53 18.54 3.29 2.18
C GLU A 53 17.84 3.05 0.84
N ASP A 54 16.54 3.34 0.81
CA ASP A 54 15.70 3.13 -0.35
C ASP A 54 14.61 4.22 -0.40
N GLU A 55 14.64 5.02 -1.47
CA GLU A 55 13.70 6.13 -1.67
C GLU A 55 12.26 5.65 -1.83
N THR A 56 12.04 4.45 -2.39
CA THR A 56 10.70 3.88 -2.57
C THR A 56 10.12 3.50 -1.22
N LEU A 57 10.92 2.87 -0.35
CA LEU A 57 10.52 2.57 1.01
C LEU A 57 10.24 3.83 1.82
N ASN A 58 11.13 4.83 1.77
CA ASN A 58 10.95 6.09 2.49
C ASN A 58 9.66 6.80 2.05
N SER A 59 9.45 6.94 0.75
CA SER A 59 8.22 7.54 0.21
C SER A 59 6.98 6.74 0.61
N SER A 60 7.06 5.40 0.63
CA SER A 60 5.96 4.53 1.07
C SER A 60 5.62 4.75 2.54
N ILE A 61 6.64 4.92 3.40
CA ILE A 61 6.46 5.24 4.82
C ILE A 61 5.76 6.60 4.97
N ASP A 62 6.16 7.62 4.21
CA ASP A 62 5.54 8.95 4.25
C ASP A 62 4.05 8.88 3.89
N TYR A 63 3.68 8.14 2.84
CA TYR A 63 2.27 7.92 2.50
C TYR A 63 1.48 7.23 3.62
N VAL A 64 2.09 6.24 4.29
CA VAL A 64 1.45 5.52 5.40
C VAL A 64 1.26 6.45 6.60
N VAL A 65 2.26 7.26 6.96
CA VAL A 65 2.18 8.23 8.07
C VAL A 65 1.11 9.29 7.82
N ASP A 66 0.96 9.73 6.57
CA ASP A 66 -0.04 10.72 6.16
C ASP A 66 -1.47 10.15 6.02
N SER A 67 -1.66 8.84 6.19
CA SER A 67 -2.93 8.17 5.88
C SER A 67 -3.98 8.32 6.98
N THR A 68 -5.22 8.61 6.57
CA THR A 68 -6.40 8.54 7.44
C THR A 68 -6.81 7.08 7.69
N VAL A 69 -6.70 6.24 6.66
CA VAL A 69 -7.03 4.81 6.71
C VAL A 69 -5.88 4.01 6.09
N ILE A 70 -5.48 2.93 6.77
CA ILE A 70 -4.49 1.98 6.28
C ILE A 70 -5.17 0.62 6.11
N ILE A 71 -5.01 0.00 4.94
CA ILE A 71 -5.43 -1.38 4.70
C ILE A 71 -4.17 -2.24 4.57
N ALA A 72 -3.93 -3.12 5.54
CA ALA A 72 -2.91 -4.15 5.42
C ALA A 72 -3.51 -5.40 4.74
N ALA A 73 -3.18 -5.62 3.48
CA ALA A 73 -3.73 -6.71 2.66
C ALA A 73 -2.66 -7.80 2.45
N THR A 74 -2.65 -8.75 3.38
CA THR A 74 -1.71 -9.88 3.38
C THR A 74 -2.47 -11.20 3.17
N PRO A 75 -1.99 -12.13 2.33
CA PRO A 75 -2.49 -13.50 2.33
C PRO A 75 -2.21 -14.14 3.70
N THR A 76 -3.10 -15.02 4.15
CA THR A 76 -2.92 -15.84 5.37
C THR A 76 -1.95 -16.98 5.13
#